data_AF-A0A842KV63-F1
#
_entry.id   AF-A0A842KV63-F1
#
_cell.length_a   1.000
_cell.length_b   1.000
_cell.length_c   1.000
_cell.angle_alpha   90.00
_cell.angle_beta   90.00
_cell.angle_gamma   90.00
#
_symmetry.space_group_name_H-M   'P 1'
#
loop_
_entity.id
_entity.type
_entity.pdbx_description
1 polymer ?
#
loop_
_entity_poly.entity_id
_entity_poly.type
_entity_poly.pdbx_seq_one_letter_code
_entity_poly.pdbx_strand_id
1 'polypeptide(L)'
;MSNSFLENPENEIEVLMGDIVRVLGLLLGRLWLSELCSEVSAFRTSLGRPQDFSEKDLKNAIKRLEDLKIVSVEEGLRATFGAPEQDFLVGLNVAVPIIEFLSKDEDVKRYRLLLKGS
;
A
#
# COMPACT_ATOMS: atom_id res chain seq x y z
N MET A 1 8.11 -16.65 -6.58
CA MET A 1 8.18 -15.46 -7.47
C MET A 1 9.04 -14.43 -6.75
N SER A 2 10.02 -13.86 -7.45
CA SER A 2 10.91 -12.86 -6.89
C SER A 2 10.18 -11.53 -6.81
N ASN A 3 9.95 -11.00 -5.61
CA ASN A 3 9.34 -9.67 -5.41
C ASN A 3 10.41 -8.58 -5.57
N SER A 4 11.11 -8.55 -6.72
CA SER A 4 12.30 -7.71 -6.93
C SER A 4 12.04 -6.22 -6.70
N PHE A 5 10.82 -5.73 -7.02
CA PHE A 5 10.43 -4.33 -6.85
C PHE A 5 10.45 -3.84 -5.39
N LEU A 6 10.33 -4.75 -4.41
CA LEU A 6 10.36 -4.38 -2.99
C LEU A 6 11.76 -3.94 -2.54
N GLU A 7 12.79 -4.56 -3.12
CA GLU A 7 14.19 -4.30 -2.78
C GLU A 7 14.86 -3.35 -3.79
N ASN A 8 14.56 -3.50 -5.08
CA ASN A 8 15.17 -2.76 -6.18
C ASN A 8 14.08 -2.36 -7.21
N PRO A 9 13.28 -1.32 -6.93
CA PRO A 9 12.29 -0.84 -7.89
C PRO A 9 12.97 -0.20 -9.11
N GLU A 10 12.49 -0.53 -10.31
CA GLU A 10 13.08 -0.03 -11.57
C GLU A 10 12.43 1.27 -12.09
N ASN A 11 11.25 1.62 -11.57
CA ASN A 11 10.46 2.77 -12.00
C ASN A 11 9.52 3.27 -10.89
N GLU A 12 8.94 4.45 -11.08
CA GLU A 12 8.05 5.08 -10.10
C GLU A 12 6.81 4.26 -9.74
N ILE A 13 6.28 3.47 -10.69
CA ILE A 13 5.15 2.57 -10.42
C ILE A 13 5.58 1.45 -9.47
N GLU A 14 6.78 0.91 -9.63
CA GLU A 14 7.31 -0.11 -8.72
C GLU A 14 7.63 0.43 -7.33
N VAL A 15 8.12 1.68 -7.25
CA VAL A 15 8.24 2.38 -5.96
C VAL A 15 6.86 2.46 -5.28
N LEU A 16 5.84 2.89 -6.03
CA LEU A 16 4.47 2.98 -5.53
C LEU A 16 3.88 1.61 -5.13
N MET A 17 4.18 0.56 -5.88
CA MET A 17 3.82 -0.82 -5.51
C MET A 17 4.42 -1.20 -4.16
N GLY A 18 5.70 -0.87 -3.93
CA GLY A 18 6.36 -1.11 -2.65
C GLY A 18 5.70 -0.34 -1.51
N ASP A 19 5.36 0.94 -1.73
CA ASP A 19 4.67 1.76 -0.73
C ASP A 19 3.28 1.20 -0.39
N ILE A 20 2.50 0.73 -1.38
CA ILE A 20 1.21 0.07 -1.14
C ILE A 20 1.39 -1.17 -0.24
N VAL A 21 2.38 -2.02 -0.53
CA VAL A 21 2.66 -3.22 0.28
C VAL A 21 3.05 -2.86 1.71
N ARG A 22 3.88 -1.82 1.89
CA ARG A 22 4.28 -1.32 3.21
C ARG A 22 3.08 -0.79 4.00
N VAL A 23 2.24 0.04 3.37
CA VAL A 23 1.05 0.63 3.99
C VAL A 23 0.04 -0.44 4.38
N LEU A 24 -0.30 -1.37 3.47
CA LEU A 24 -1.18 -2.49 3.80
C LEU A 24 -0.57 -3.35 4.93
N GLY A 25 0.74 -3.61 4.89
CA GLY A 25 1.44 -4.34 5.94
C GLY A 25 1.44 -3.65 7.31
N LEU A 26 1.33 -2.32 7.34
CA LEU A 26 1.22 -1.52 8.57
C LEU A 26 -0.23 -1.48 9.10
N LEU A 27 -1.22 -1.45 8.21
CA LEU A 27 -2.63 -1.21 8.53
C LEU A 27 -3.49 -2.49 8.44
N LEU A 28 -3.01 -3.57 9.07
CA LEU A 28 -3.73 -4.84 9.21
C LEU A 28 -4.09 -5.55 7.89
N GLY A 29 -3.45 -5.17 6.79
CA GLY A 29 -3.49 -5.89 5.52
C GLY A 29 -4.67 -5.60 4.62
N ARG A 30 -5.62 -4.72 4.97
CA ARG A 30 -6.77 -4.39 4.10
C ARG A 30 -7.19 -2.94 4.24
N LEU A 31 -7.43 -2.26 3.11
CA LEU A 31 -7.93 -0.88 3.06
C LEU A 31 -8.85 -0.69 1.86
N TRP A 32 -9.83 0.20 1.98
CA TRP A 32 -10.58 0.68 0.83
C TRP A 32 -9.65 1.51 -0.08
N LEU A 33 -9.83 1.49 -1.40
CA LEU A 33 -8.95 2.16 -2.35
C LEU A 33 -8.83 3.67 -2.06
N SER A 34 -9.93 4.30 -1.69
CA SER A 34 -9.97 5.72 -1.29
C SER A 34 -9.15 6.00 -0.01
N GLU A 35 -9.15 5.08 0.95
CA GLU A 35 -8.33 5.15 2.16
C GLU A 35 -6.86 4.87 1.83
N LEU A 36 -6.60 3.83 1.04
CA LEU A 36 -5.25 3.43 0.64
C LEU A 36 -4.52 4.58 -0.05
N CYS A 37 -5.21 5.35 -0.91
CA CYS A 37 -4.62 6.54 -1.53
C CYS A 37 -4.14 7.55 -0.49
N SER A 38 -4.98 7.81 0.52
CA SER A 38 -4.70 8.77 1.59
C SER A 38 -3.56 8.28 2.49
N GLU A 39 -3.55 6.99 2.83
CA GLU A 39 -2.54 6.36 3.67
C GLU A 39 -1.17 6.27 2.99
N VAL A 40 -1.12 5.99 1.68
CA VAL A 40 0.13 6.03 0.89
C VAL A 40 0.70 7.45 0.83
N SER A 41 -0.17 8.45 0.61
CA SER A 41 0.23 9.86 0.68
C SER A 41 0.79 10.24 2.05
N ALA A 42 0.09 9.86 3.13
CA ALA A 42 0.52 10.13 4.51
C ALA A 42 1.85 9.43 4.84
N PHE A 43 2.00 8.18 4.44
CA PHE A 43 3.23 7.40 4.59
C PHE A 43 4.42 8.10 3.92
N ARG A 44 4.29 8.48 2.65
CA ARG A 44 5.35 9.20 1.91
C ARG A 44 5.72 10.52 2.58
N THR A 45 4.73 11.34 2.90
CA THR A 45 4.97 12.66 3.52
C THR A 45 5.63 12.54 4.89
N SER A 46 5.23 11.56 5.71
CA SER A 46 5.84 11.31 7.01
C SER A 46 7.32 10.93 6.91
N LEU A 47 7.73 10.33 5.80
CA LEU A 47 9.11 9.97 5.50
C LEU A 47 9.88 11.05 4.72
N GLY A 48 9.27 12.22 4.49
CA GLY A 48 9.88 13.33 3.74
C GLY A 48 9.95 13.10 2.23
N ARG A 49 9.13 12.19 1.68
CA ARG A 49 9.03 11.91 0.24
C ARG A 49 7.90 12.73 -0.40
N PRO A 50 8.04 13.11 -1.68
CA PRO A 50 6.98 13.81 -2.41
C PRO A 50 5.74 12.92 -2.63
N GLN A 51 4.58 13.56 -2.77
CA GLN A 51 3.34 12.93 -3.23
C GLN A 51 3.19 13.13 -4.74
N ASP A 52 4.06 12.49 -5.49
CA ASP A 52 4.18 12.59 -6.95
C ASP A 52 3.53 11.41 -7.68
N PHE A 53 2.31 11.06 -7.27
CA PHE A 53 1.51 10.04 -7.96
C PHE A 53 0.07 10.50 -8.11
N SER A 54 -0.57 10.09 -9.19
CA SER A 54 -2.01 10.28 -9.40
C SER A 54 -2.80 9.06 -8.93
N GLU A 55 -4.11 9.21 -8.76
CA GLU A 55 -5.01 8.07 -8.51
C GLU A 55 -4.92 7.01 -9.63
N LYS A 56 -4.65 7.43 -10.87
CA LYS A 56 -4.41 6.53 -12.00
C LYS A 56 -3.14 5.70 -11.80
N ASP A 57 -2.08 6.30 -11.29
CA ASP A 57 -0.82 5.58 -11.00
C ASP A 57 -1.01 4.58 -9.87
N LEU A 58 -1.76 4.96 -8.83
CA LEU A 58 -2.13 4.05 -7.73
C LEU A 58 -2.93 2.85 -8.25
N LYS A 59 -3.96 3.09 -9.08
CA LYS A 59 -4.75 2.02 -9.73
C LYS A 59 -3.89 1.11 -10.60
N ASN A 60 -2.94 1.67 -11.37
CA ASN A 60 -2.01 0.89 -12.17
C ASN A 60 -1.08 0.02 -11.30
N ALA A 61 -0.55 0.55 -10.20
CA ALA A 61 0.28 -0.18 -9.26
C ALA A 61 -0.49 -1.32 -8.59
N ILE A 62 -1.72 -1.06 -8.13
CA ILE A 62 -2.61 -2.09 -7.57
C ILE A 62 -2.90 -3.18 -8.58
N LYS A 63 -3.18 -2.80 -9.84
CA LYS A 63 -3.45 -3.79 -10.89
C LYS A 63 -2.26 -4.73 -11.12
N ARG A 64 -1.04 -4.17 -11.16
CA ARG A 64 0.20 -4.98 -11.26
C ARG A 64 0.37 -5.91 -10.05
N LEU A 65 0.12 -5.41 -8.83
CA LEU A 65 0.19 -6.21 -7.61
C LEU A 65 -0.84 -7.34 -7.59
N GLU A 66 -2.05 -7.08 -8.11
CA GLU A 66 -3.12 -8.08 -8.23
C GLU A 66 -2.74 -9.18 -9.23
N ASP A 67 -2.17 -8.80 -10.38
CA ASP A 67 -1.70 -9.74 -11.40
C ASP A 67 -0.56 -10.62 -10.85
N LEU A 68 0.30 -10.06 -10.00
CA LEU A 68 1.35 -10.78 -9.27
C LEU A 68 0.84 -11.61 -8.07
N LYS A 69 -0.46 -11.58 -7.78
CA LYS A 69 -1.09 -12.23 -6.61
C LYS A 69 -0.55 -11.75 -5.27
N ILE A 70 0.02 -10.54 -5.21
CA ILE A 70 0.49 -9.91 -3.97
C ILE A 70 -0.67 -9.24 -3.24
N VAL A 71 -1.68 -8.75 -3.97
CA VAL A 71 -2.92 -8.25 -3.38
C VAL A 71 -4.15 -8.94 -3.99
N SER A 72 -5.27 -8.87 -3.28
CA SER A 72 -6.61 -9.15 -3.78
C SER A 72 -7.38 -7.83 -3.89
N VAL A 73 -8.23 -7.70 -4.91
CA VAL A 73 -9.14 -6.57 -5.06
C VAL A 73 -10.57 -7.10 -5.09
N GLU A 74 -11.41 -6.58 -4.21
CA GLU A 74 -12.81 -6.95 -4.08
C GLU A 74 -13.67 -5.70 -4.23
N GLU A 75 -14.69 -5.73 -5.10
CA GLU A 75 -15.66 -4.64 -5.19
C GLU A 75 -16.64 -4.71 -4.02
N GLY A 76 -16.98 -3.56 -3.44
CA GLY A 76 -17.87 -3.52 -2.28
C GLY A 76 -18.53 -2.17 -2.04
N LEU A 77 -19.40 -2.15 -1.04
CA LEU A 77 -20.01 -0.93 -0.53
C LEU A 77 -19.29 -0.53 0.76
N ARG A 78 -18.58 0.59 0.71
CA ARG A 78 -17.97 1.19 1.89
C ARG A 78 -19.01 1.99 2.65
N ALA A 79 -19.14 1.72 3.94
CA ALA A 79 -19.99 2.51 4.82
C ALA A 79 -19.38 3.90 5.02
N THR A 80 -20.16 4.95 4.75
CA THR A 80 -19.80 6.35 4.99
C THR A 80 -20.83 7.01 5.91
N PHE A 81 -20.57 8.23 6.38
CA PHE A 81 -21.58 9.06 7.05
C PHE A 81 -22.58 9.58 6.01
N GLY A 82 -23.43 8.70 5.50
CA GLY A 82 -24.35 8.98 4.40
C GLY A 82 -24.86 7.70 3.73
N ALA A 83 -24.98 7.74 2.41
CA ALA A 83 -25.25 6.55 1.62
C ALA A 83 -23.95 5.73 1.42
N PRO A 84 -24.00 4.40 1.49
CA PRO A 84 -22.84 3.57 1.15
C PRO A 84 -22.32 3.91 -0.24
N GLU A 85 -21.00 4.05 -0.35
CA GLU A 85 -20.34 4.37 -1.61
C GLU A 85 -19.71 3.11 -2.20
N GLN A 86 -19.79 2.97 -3.52
CA GLN A 86 -19.11 1.89 -4.23
C GLN A 86 -17.61 2.15 -4.23
N ASP A 87 -16.84 1.18 -3.76
CA ASP A 87 -15.39 1.27 -3.63
C ASP A 87 -14.75 -0.12 -3.82
N PHE A 88 -13.42 -0.17 -3.85
CA PHE A 88 -12.65 -1.40 -3.96
C PHE A 88 -11.89 -1.66 -2.67
N LEU A 89 -12.09 -2.82 -2.06
CA LEU A 89 -11.31 -3.29 -0.93
C LEU A 89 -10.03 -3.96 -1.45
N VAL A 90 -8.89 -3.42 -1.09
CA VAL A 90 -7.57 -3.93 -1.47
C VAL A 90 -6.98 -4.66 -0.26
N GLY A 91 -6.66 -5.94 -0.43
CA GLY A 91 -6.09 -6.78 0.62
C GLY A 91 -4.73 -7.33 0.27
N LEU A 92 -3.79 -7.32 1.22
CA LEU A 92 -2.47 -7.93 1.08
C LEU A 92 -2.61 -9.46 1.19
N ASN A 93 -2.15 -10.17 0.18
CA ASN A 93 -2.00 -11.63 0.23
C ASN A 93 -0.72 -11.95 1.01
N VAL A 94 -0.89 -12.27 2.28
CA VAL A 94 0.23 -12.47 3.20
C VAL A 94 0.97 -13.76 2.88
N ALA A 95 2.12 -13.63 2.22
CA ALA A 95 3.09 -14.70 1.99
C ALA A 95 4.34 -14.49 2.84
N VAL A 96 5.02 -15.59 3.22
CA VAL A 96 6.24 -15.57 4.07
C VAL A 96 7.28 -14.53 3.58
N PRO A 97 7.62 -14.45 2.28
CA PRO A 97 8.60 -13.47 1.81
C PRO A 97 8.20 -12.01 2.06
N ILE A 98 6.90 -11.69 2.00
CA ILE A 98 6.40 -10.32 2.25
C ILE A 98 6.52 -9.99 3.73
N ILE A 99 6.19 -10.93 4.63
CA ILE A 99 6.37 -10.73 6.07
C ILE A 99 7.84 -10.50 6.40
N GLU A 100 8.73 -11.33 5.87
CA GLU A 100 10.17 -11.21 6.11
C GLU A 100 10.70 -9.87 5.62
N PHE A 101 10.30 -9.44 4.42
CA PHE A 101 10.62 -8.13 3.89
C PHE A 101 10.15 -7.00 4.83
N LEU A 102 8.85 -6.96 5.16
CA LEU A 102 8.26 -5.92 6.01
C LEU A 102 8.88 -5.87 7.42
N SER A 103 9.35 -7.01 7.94
CA SER A 103 10.01 -7.06 9.25
C SER A 103 11.39 -6.37 9.26
N LYS A 104 12.05 -6.32 8.10
CA LYS A 104 13.40 -5.78 7.93
C LYS A 104 13.40 -4.39 7.28
N ASP A 105 12.33 -4.03 6.58
CA ASP A 105 12.20 -2.77 5.84
C ASP A 105 12.35 -1.54 6.76
N GLU A 106 13.29 -0.67 6.38
CA GLU A 106 13.65 0.51 7.18
C GLU A 106 12.57 1.59 7.16
N ASP A 107 11.83 1.74 6.06
CA ASP A 107 10.75 2.73 5.97
C ASP A 107 9.58 2.35 6.88
N VAL A 108 9.22 1.06 6.92
CA VAL A 108 8.25 0.52 7.88
C VAL A 108 8.69 0.77 9.32
N LYS A 109 9.97 0.54 9.65
CA LYS A 109 10.51 0.82 11.00
C LYS A 109 10.42 2.31 11.33
N ARG A 110 10.85 3.18 10.42
CA ARG A 110 10.82 4.64 10.60
C ARG A 110 9.39 5.14 10.80
N TYR A 111 8.45 4.69 9.97
CA TYR A 111 7.06 5.08 10.08
C TYR A 111 6.44 4.63 11.41
N ARG A 112 6.72 3.40 11.87
CA ARG A 112 6.27 2.91 13.19
C ARG A 112 6.82 3.74 14.36
N LEU A 113 8.03 4.29 14.24
CA LEU A 113 8.58 5.19 15.27
C LEU A 113 7.83 6.51 15.32
N LEU A 114 7.46 7.06 14.15
CA LEU A 114 6.67 8.30 14.07
C LEU A 114 5.28 8.12 14.71
N LEU A 115 4.60 6.99 14.46
CA LEU A 115 3.30 6.67 15.06
C LEU A 115 3.34 6.50 16.59
N LYS A 116 4.50 6.17 17.17
CA LYS A 116 4.66 6.02 18.63
C LYS A 116 4.97 7.34 19.33
N GLY A 117 5.40 8.35 18.58
CA GLY A 117 5.74 9.69 19.09
C GLY A 117 4.59 10.71 18.98
N SER A 118 3.49 10.35 18.32
CA SER A 118 2.23 11.10 18.19
C SER A 118 1.22 10.68 19.25
#